data_AF-A0A2K3MXS6-F1
#
_entry.id   AF-A0A2K3MXS6-F1
#
_cell.length_a   1.000
_cell.length_b   1.000
_cell.length_c   1.000
_cell.angle_alpha   90.00
_cell.angle_beta   90.00
_cell.angle_gamma   90.00
#
_symmetry.space_group_name_H-M   'P 1'
#
loop_
_entity.id
_entity.type
_entity.pdbx_description
1 polymer ?
#
loop_
_entity_poly.entity_id
_entity_poly.type
_entity_poly.pdbx_seq_one_letter_code
_entity_poly.pdbx_strand_id
1 'polypeptide(L)'
;MSALKSANKELKGMMKTVKIQDIDNLQDEMMDLMDVSNEIQETLGRSYSVPDDIDEEELMGELDALEADMENESEGVPSYLQPDKEPDFDAELNLPSAPTGQTVLPHGRSNPQPEDELGLPAVPRASLRG
;
A
#
# COMPACT_ATOMS: atom_id res chain seq x y z
N MET A 1 43.23 -44.62 3.84
CA MET A 1 41.77 -44.92 3.91
C MET A 1 41.05 -44.35 5.14
N SER A 2 41.74 -43.82 6.16
CA SER A 2 41.09 -43.26 7.37
C SER A 2 40.29 -41.96 7.09
N ALA A 3 40.83 -41.06 6.25
CA ALA A 3 40.19 -39.79 5.93
C ALA A 3 38.79 -39.93 5.28
N LEU A 4 38.65 -40.86 4.32
CA LEU A 4 37.36 -41.14 3.65
C LEU A 4 36.31 -41.72 4.60
N LYS A 5 36.76 -42.49 5.60
CA LYS A 5 35.90 -43.08 6.64
C LYS A 5 35.50 -42.03 7.69
N SER A 6 36.41 -41.12 8.04
CA SER A 6 36.12 -39.97 8.90
C SER A 6 35.14 -39.01 8.23
N ALA A 7 35.39 -38.65 6.97
CA ALA A 7 34.51 -37.79 6.18
C ALA A 7 33.10 -38.40 6.06
N ASN A 8 32.96 -39.71 5.84
CA ASN A 8 31.64 -40.37 5.83
C ASN A 8 30.93 -40.34 7.19
N LYS A 9 31.68 -40.46 8.29
CA LYS A 9 31.12 -40.42 9.65
C LYS A 9 30.65 -39.00 10.00
N GLU A 10 31.41 -38.00 9.58
CA GLU A 10 31.11 -36.58 9.77
C GLU A 10 29.94 -36.15 8.89
N LEU A 11 29.90 -36.57 7.61
CA LEU A 11 28.77 -36.35 6.70
C LEU A 11 27.47 -36.97 7.25
N LYS A 12 27.52 -38.20 7.78
CA LYS A 12 26.37 -38.81 8.46
C LYS A 12 25.98 -38.09 9.75
N GLY A 13 26.94 -37.50 10.45
CA GLY A 13 26.71 -36.63 11.60
C GLY A 13 25.94 -35.41 11.15
N MET A 14 26.50 -34.64 10.22
CA MET A 14 25.89 -33.44 9.63
C MET A 14 24.51 -33.73 9.04
N MET A 15 24.31 -34.82 8.29
CA MET A 15 22.99 -35.20 7.76
C MET A 15 21.95 -35.49 8.85
N LYS A 16 22.38 -35.82 10.08
CA LYS A 16 21.48 -35.96 11.23
C LYS A 16 21.28 -34.64 11.99
N THR A 17 22.28 -33.75 11.97
CA THR A 17 22.22 -32.44 12.63
C THR A 17 21.51 -31.38 11.80
N VAL A 18 21.50 -31.54 10.47
CA VAL A 18 20.67 -30.75 9.56
C VAL A 18 19.23 -31.13 9.87
N LYS A 19 18.57 -30.29 10.67
CA LYS A 19 17.17 -30.46 10.99
C LYS A 19 16.39 -30.02 9.76
N ILE A 20 15.60 -30.92 9.21
CA ILE A 20 14.69 -30.61 8.10
C ILE A 20 13.81 -29.40 8.45
N GLN A 21 13.43 -29.26 9.71
CA GLN A 21 12.75 -28.08 10.25
C GLN A 21 13.49 -26.75 10.03
N ASP A 22 14.82 -26.75 10.13
CA ASP A 22 15.61 -25.54 9.89
C ASP A 22 15.69 -25.26 8.37
N ILE A 23 15.60 -26.30 7.52
CA ILE A 23 15.52 -26.14 6.06
C ILE A 23 14.13 -25.65 5.64
N ASP A 24 13.06 -26.14 6.27
CA ASP A 24 11.70 -25.69 6.02
C ASP A 24 11.55 -24.20 6.40
N ASN A 25 12.02 -23.82 7.60
CA ASN A 25 12.04 -22.41 8.01
C ASN A 25 12.88 -21.54 7.05
N LEU A 26 14.04 -22.01 6.61
CA LEU A 26 14.88 -21.27 5.66
C LEU A 26 14.21 -21.11 4.29
N GLN A 27 13.47 -22.13 3.83
CA GLN A 27 12.72 -22.04 2.58
C GLN A 27 11.56 -21.04 2.70
N ASP A 28 10.86 -21.03 3.83
CA ASP A 28 9.80 -20.06 4.12
C ASP A 28 10.38 -18.63 4.15
N GLU A 29 11.49 -18.41 4.86
CA GLU A 29 12.19 -17.11 4.90
C GLU A 29 12.71 -16.67 3.51
N MET A 30 13.21 -17.59 2.69
CA MET A 30 13.64 -17.27 1.32
C MET A 30 12.48 -16.90 0.41
N MET A 31 11.30 -17.50 0.63
CA MET A 31 10.08 -17.18 -0.12
C MET A 31 9.60 -15.77 0.22
N ASP A 32 9.52 -15.45 1.52
CA ASP A 32 9.18 -14.11 2.00
C ASP A 32 10.19 -13.05 1.49
N LEU A 33 11.48 -13.38 1.48
CA LEU A 33 12.52 -12.47 1.00
C LEU A 33 12.43 -12.20 -0.51
N MET A 34 12.07 -13.20 -1.31
CA MET A 34 11.81 -13.02 -2.74
C MET A 34 10.60 -12.12 -2.98
N ASP A 35 9.53 -12.29 -2.20
CA ASP A 35 8.33 -11.46 -2.31
C ASP A 35 8.61 -10.00 -1.94
N VAL A 36 9.33 -9.75 -0.84
CA VAL A 36 9.77 -8.40 -0.47
C VAL A 36 10.70 -7.79 -1.53
N SER A 37 11.60 -8.58 -2.13
CA SER A 37 12.47 -8.11 -3.21
C SER A 37 11.67 -7.68 -4.44
N ASN A 38 10.62 -8.43 -4.81
CA ASN A 38 9.73 -8.08 -5.90
C ASN A 38 8.94 -6.80 -5.58
N GLU A 39 8.43 -6.65 -4.35
CA GLU A 39 7.72 -5.45 -3.91
C GLU A 39 8.62 -4.22 -3.93
N ILE A 40 9.88 -4.33 -3.46
CA ILE A 40 10.87 -3.24 -3.52
C ILE A 40 11.14 -2.89 -4.98
N GLN A 41 11.36 -3.88 -5.84
CA GLN A 41 11.66 -3.64 -7.24
C GLN A 41 10.47 -3.05 -8.01
N GLU A 42 9.24 -3.42 -7.66
CA GLU A 42 8.02 -2.81 -8.21
C GLU A 42 7.87 -1.37 -7.71
N THR A 43 8.08 -1.11 -6.43
CA THR A 43 7.93 0.22 -5.83
C THR A 43 9.01 1.18 -6.31
N LEU A 44 10.26 0.73 -6.42
CA LEU A 44 11.38 1.53 -6.92
C LEU A 44 11.40 1.61 -8.46
N GLY A 45 10.84 0.59 -9.12
CA GLY A 45 10.63 0.51 -10.56
C GLY A 45 9.40 1.27 -11.04
N ARG A 46 8.62 1.88 -10.13
CA ARG A 46 7.63 2.90 -10.47
C ARG A 46 8.36 4.10 -11.07
N SER A 47 8.57 4.02 -12.38
CA SER A 47 8.79 5.20 -13.20
C SER A 47 7.48 5.99 -13.14
N TYR A 48 7.51 7.09 -12.38
CA TYR A 48 6.57 8.18 -12.63
C TYR A 48 6.70 8.50 -14.11
N SER A 49 5.59 8.57 -14.84
CA SER A 49 5.55 8.76 -16.30
C SER A 49 6.03 10.17 -16.71
N VAL A 50 7.24 10.52 -16.28
CA VAL A 50 7.98 11.71 -16.65
C VAL A 50 8.47 11.47 -18.07
N PRO A 51 8.07 12.30 -19.04
CA PRO A 51 8.53 12.18 -20.42
C PRO A 51 10.06 12.26 -20.50
N ASP A 52 10.68 11.44 -21.37
CA ASP A 52 12.14 11.47 -21.60
C ASP A 52 12.61 12.79 -22.23
N ASP A 53 11.70 13.54 -22.84
CA ASP A 53 11.92 14.79 -23.57
C ASP A 53 11.45 16.04 -22.79
N ILE A 54 11.27 15.93 -21.46
CA ILE A 54 10.98 17.10 -20.63
C ILE A 54 12.19 18.04 -20.60
N ASP A 55 11.94 19.33 -20.78
CA ASP A 55 12.99 20.35 -20.67
C ASP A 55 13.25 20.64 -19.17
N GLU A 56 14.38 20.13 -18.66
CA GLU A 56 14.78 20.34 -17.27
C GLU A 56 15.04 21.82 -16.95
N GLU A 57 15.45 22.64 -17.92
CA GLU A 57 15.72 24.07 -17.70
C GLU A 57 14.41 24.86 -17.55
N GLU A 58 13.39 24.53 -18.36
CA GLU A 58 12.05 25.10 -18.22
C GLU A 58 11.42 24.69 -16.88
N LEU A 59 11.49 23.40 -16.53
CA LEU A 59 10.95 22.89 -15.26
C LEU A 59 11.62 23.54 -14.04
N MET A 60 12.94 23.72 -14.06
CA MET A 60 13.65 24.42 -12.98
C MET A 60 13.23 25.90 -12.90
N GLY A 61 13.05 26.56 -14.06
CA GLY A 61 12.55 27.93 -14.09
C GLY A 61 11.14 28.09 -13.51
N GLU A 62 10.25 27.12 -13.78
CA GLU A 62 8.92 27.08 -13.16
C GLU A 62 8.98 26.83 -11.64
N LEU A 63 9.89 25.95 -11.18
CA LEU A 63 10.12 25.68 -9.76
C LEU A 63 10.64 26.92 -9.01
N ASP A 64 11.60 27.65 -9.59
CA ASP A 64 12.11 28.89 -9.03
C ASP A 64 11.02 29.97 -8.96
N ALA A 65 10.16 30.05 -9.98
CA ALA A 65 9.01 30.96 -9.98
C ALA A 65 7.99 30.59 -8.91
N LEU A 66 7.74 29.29 -8.70
CA LEU A 66 6.86 28.80 -7.64
C LEU A 66 7.45 29.06 -6.25
N GLU A 67 8.77 28.90 -6.07
CA GLU A 67 9.46 29.26 -4.83
C GLU A 67 9.29 30.75 -4.53
N ALA A 68 9.46 31.61 -5.52
CA ALA A 68 9.24 33.05 -5.38
C ALA A 68 7.77 33.40 -5.04
N ASP A 69 6.79 32.68 -5.61
CA ASP A 69 5.37 32.87 -5.30
C ASP A 69 5.04 32.41 -3.88
N MET A 70 5.59 31.28 -3.44
CA MET A 70 5.44 30.76 -2.08
C MET A 70 6.12 31.66 -1.04
N GLU A 71 7.30 32.20 -1.32
CA GLU A 71 7.97 33.18 -0.47
C GLU A 71 7.10 34.45 -0.31
N ASN A 72 6.40 34.86 -1.38
CA ASN A 72 5.56 36.04 -1.39
C ASN A 72 4.18 35.84 -0.73
N GLU A 73 3.61 34.62 -0.78
CA GLU A 73 2.29 34.31 -0.20
C GLU A 73 2.35 33.65 1.20
N SER A 74 3.47 33.03 1.58
CA SER A 74 3.57 32.18 2.77
C SER A 74 4.94 32.29 3.47
N GLU A 75 5.13 33.33 4.28
CA GLU A 75 6.22 33.37 5.29
C GLU A 75 6.06 32.29 6.40
N GLY A 76 5.02 31.45 6.33
CA GLY A 76 4.67 30.46 7.34
C GLY A 76 5.14 29.04 7.03
N VAL A 77 5.35 28.26 8.10
CA VAL A 77 5.58 26.80 8.00
C VAL A 77 4.36 26.18 7.30
N PRO A 78 4.55 25.32 6.27
CA PRO A 78 3.46 24.69 5.54
C PRO A 78 2.47 23.99 6.48
N SER A 79 1.18 23.99 6.14
CA SER A 79 0.10 23.48 7.02
C SER A 79 0.32 22.05 7.52
N TYR A 80 1.06 21.22 6.78
CA TYR A 80 1.37 19.83 7.14
C TYR A 80 2.58 19.68 8.09
N LEU A 81 3.35 20.75 8.32
CA LEU A 81 4.49 20.80 9.25
C LEU A 81 4.19 21.66 10.50
N GLN A 82 2.99 22.24 10.58
CA GLN A 82 2.59 23.01 11.75
C GLN A 82 2.33 22.06 12.92
N PRO A 83 2.90 22.32 14.12
CA PRO A 83 2.68 21.47 15.28
C PRO A 83 1.21 21.57 15.70
N ASP A 84 0.49 20.45 15.58
CA ASP A 84 -0.87 20.16 16.05
C ASP A 84 -1.72 21.39 16.40
N LYS A 85 -1.91 22.27 15.41
CA LYS A 85 -3.15 23.02 15.36
C LYS A 85 -4.08 22.07 14.65
N GLU A 86 -4.73 21.18 15.42
CA GLU A 86 -5.88 20.41 14.96
C GLU A 86 -6.69 21.37 14.10
N PRO A 87 -6.66 21.25 12.77
CA PRO A 87 -7.59 21.96 11.92
C PRO A 87 -8.95 21.53 12.46
N ASP A 88 -9.84 22.46 12.72
CA ASP A 88 -11.23 22.13 12.99
C ASP A 88 -11.80 21.58 11.67
N PHE A 89 -11.41 20.34 11.34
CA PHE A 89 -11.74 19.64 10.11
C PHE A 89 -13.25 19.45 10.00
N ASP A 90 -13.98 19.57 11.11
CA ASP A 90 -15.43 19.59 11.17
C ASP A 90 -16.06 20.91 10.67
N ALA A 91 -15.34 22.04 10.70
CA ALA A 91 -15.88 23.36 10.35
C ALA A 91 -15.64 23.77 8.89
N GLU A 92 -14.53 23.36 8.29
CA GLU A 92 -14.17 23.72 6.91
C GLU A 92 -14.65 22.69 5.87
N LEU A 93 -14.76 21.43 6.28
CA LEU A 93 -15.33 20.39 5.45
C LEU A 93 -16.84 20.39 5.69
N ASN A 94 -17.57 21.06 4.80
CA ASN A 94 -19.03 21.01 4.70
C ASN A 94 -19.45 19.62 4.18
N LEU A 95 -18.96 18.58 4.84
CA LEU A 95 -19.24 17.19 4.54
C LEU A 95 -20.71 16.94 4.86
N PRO A 96 -21.45 16.27 3.95
CA PRO A 96 -22.75 15.75 4.34
C PRO A 96 -22.55 14.85 5.55
N SER A 97 -23.43 14.98 6.55
CA SER A 97 -23.36 14.13 7.74
C SER A 97 -23.17 12.68 7.31
N ALA A 98 -22.12 12.04 7.85
CA ALA A 98 -21.90 10.62 7.64
C ALA A 98 -23.23 9.91 7.91
N PRO A 99 -23.66 8.97 7.04
CA PRO A 99 -24.95 8.32 7.17
C PRO A 99 -24.94 7.49 8.46
N THR A 100 -25.31 8.14 9.56
CA THR A 100 -25.68 7.46 10.79
C THR A 100 -26.89 6.64 10.42
N GLY A 101 -26.85 5.35 10.70
CA GLY A 101 -27.85 4.33 10.31
C GLY A 101 -29.23 4.55 10.91
N GLN A 102 -29.82 5.70 10.65
CA GLN A 102 -31.21 6.05 10.84
C GLN A 102 -31.72 6.44 9.47
N THR A 103 -32.44 5.49 8.90
CA THR A 103 -33.08 5.51 7.59
C THR A 103 -33.88 6.78 7.39
N VAL A 104 -33.27 7.83 6.84
CA VAL A 104 -34.00 8.92 6.19
C VAL A 104 -33.98 8.62 4.71
N LEU A 105 -35.08 8.04 4.25
CA LEU A 105 -35.36 7.76 2.85
C LEU A 105 -35.21 9.06 2.01
N PRO A 106 -34.27 9.14 1.05
CA PRO A 106 -34.31 10.20 0.07
C PRO A 106 -35.44 9.93 -0.95
N HIS A 107 -36.18 10.99 -1.26
CA HIS A 107 -37.32 11.01 -2.18
C HIS A 107 -36.87 10.77 -3.63
N GLY A 108 -36.82 9.51 -4.07
CA GLY A 108 -36.57 9.22 -5.49
C GLY A 108 -36.26 7.77 -5.89
N ARG A 109 -36.07 6.85 -4.93
CA ARG A 109 -35.88 5.43 -5.27
C ARG A 109 -37.22 4.70 -5.31
N SER A 110 -37.72 4.43 -6.53
CA SER A 110 -38.95 3.66 -6.78
C SER A 110 -38.77 2.14 -6.69
N ASN A 111 -37.63 1.65 -6.18
CA ASN A 111 -37.38 0.21 -6.07
C ASN A 111 -36.51 -0.09 -4.83
N PRO A 112 -37.02 -0.86 -3.84
CA PRO A 112 -36.22 -1.31 -2.70
C PRO A 112 -35.35 -2.48 -3.15
N GLN A 113 -34.10 -2.19 -3.53
CA GLN A 113 -33.12 -3.24 -3.83
C GLN A 113 -32.40 -3.60 -2.53
N PRO A 114 -32.26 -4.90 -2.19
CA PRO A 114 -31.51 -5.30 -1.01
C PRO A 114 -30.06 -4.80 -1.14
N GLU A 115 -29.58 -4.10 -0.12
CA GLU A 115 -28.19 -3.66 0.02
C GLU A 115 -27.46 -4.65 0.95
N ASP A 116 -26.19 -4.93 0.67
CA ASP A 116 -25.38 -5.81 1.51
C ASP A 116 -24.84 -5.08 2.76
N GLU A 117 -24.09 -5.79 3.60
CA GLU A 117 -23.53 -5.25 4.85
C GLU A 117 -22.53 -4.09 4.63
N LEU A 118 -22.12 -3.85 3.38
CA LEU A 118 -21.26 -2.74 2.97
C LEU A 118 -22.06 -1.62 2.28
N GLY A 119 -23.39 -1.70 2.26
CA GLY A 119 -24.27 -0.69 1.66
C GLY A 119 -24.24 -0.68 0.13
N LEU A 120 -23.67 -1.70 -0.50
CA LEU A 120 -23.64 -1.85 -1.95
C LEU A 120 -24.91 -2.57 -2.43
N PRO A 121 -25.41 -2.27 -3.64
CA PRO A 121 -26.57 -2.96 -4.18
C PRO A 121 -26.25 -4.44 -4.36
N ALA A 122 -27.01 -5.32 -3.70
CA ALA A 122 -26.73 -6.75 -3.72
C ALA A 122 -26.79 -7.30 -5.16
N VAL A 123 -25.71 -7.95 -5.59
CA VAL A 123 -25.66 -8.62 -6.89
C VAL A 123 -26.64 -9.79 -6.91
N PRO A 124 -27.45 -9.96 -7.97
CA PRO A 124 -28.40 -11.06 -8.05
C PRO A 124 -27.67 -12.41 -8.04
N ARG A 125 -27.92 -13.21 -6.99
CA ARG A 125 -27.38 -14.58 -6.90
C ARG A 125 -28.02 -15.41 -8.01
N ALA A 126 -27.22 -15.83 -8.99
CA ALA A 126 -27.68 -16.76 -10.02
C ALA A 126 -28.18 -18.05 -9.36
N SER A 127 -29.47 -18.35 -9.54
CA SER A 127 -30.06 -19.60 -9.05
C SER A 127 -29.55 -20.74 -9.92
N LEU A 128 -28.60 -21.54 -9.42
CA LEU A 128 -28.34 -22.87 -9.96
C LEU A 128 -29.57 -23.74 -9.66
N ARG A 129 -30.49 -23.77 -10.62
CA ARG A 129 -31.59 -24.72 -10.67
C ARG A 129 -30.98 -26.11 -10.93
N GLY A 130 -31.28 -27.07 -10.05
CA GLY A 130 -30.93 -28.48 -10.24
C GLY A 130 -31.63 -29.12 -11.42
#